data_AF-A0A8C0VLV7-F1
#
_entry.id   AF-A0A8C0VLV7-F1
#
_cell.length_a   1.000
_cell.length_b   1.000
_cell.length_c   1.000
_cell.angle_alpha   90.00
_cell.angle_beta   90.00
_cell.angle_gamma   90.00
#
_symmetry.space_group_name_H-M   'P 1'
#
loop_
_entity.id
_entity.type
_entity.pdbx_description
1 polymer ?
#
loop_
_entity_poly.entity_id
_entity_poly.type
_entity_poly.pdbx_seq_one_letter_code
_entity_poly.pdbx_strand_id
1 'polypeptide(L)'
;MKSLCLVTVGVLAMTLLIASISLLVAHVFQTVVDLQVKQGTVLKNGTETFEAWEDPPPPVYMQFYFFNVTNPLEVLQGATPLVEEIGPYTYREYRPRVHVQFLDNGTKVSALNPKTYVFEPQKSVGDPEVDLIRTVNIPAVINVMEEQERRQLVSWADAGLSLGLDCCGGLILLLPLLTALQG
;
A
#
# COMPACT_ATOMS: atom_id res chain seq x y z
N MET A 1 24.86 62.16 6.01
CA MET A 1 23.61 61.54 5.52
C MET A 1 23.71 61.00 4.09
N LYS A 2 24.28 61.73 3.11
CA LYS A 2 24.35 61.28 1.70
C LYS A 2 25.27 60.07 1.43
N SER A 3 26.44 59.96 2.09
CA SER A 3 27.36 58.83 1.87
C SER A 3 26.86 57.50 2.43
N LEU A 4 26.13 57.51 3.54
CA LEU A 4 25.53 56.31 4.13
C LEU A 4 24.48 55.69 3.20
N CYS A 5 23.64 56.53 2.57
CA CYS A 5 22.62 56.09 1.62
C CYS A 5 23.23 55.45 0.35
N LEU A 6 24.34 56.00 -0.14
CA LEU A 6 25.06 55.43 -1.29
C LEU A 6 25.66 54.05 -0.96
N VAL A 7 26.24 53.89 0.22
CA VAL A 7 26.81 52.60 0.66
C VAL A 7 25.70 51.55 0.85
N THR A 8 24.57 51.90 1.47
CA THR A 8 23.46 50.94 1.67
C THR A 8 22.83 50.52 0.35
N VAL A 9 22.68 51.43 -0.62
CA VAL A 9 22.18 51.11 -1.97
C VAL A 9 23.17 50.19 -2.70
N GLY A 10 24.47 50.44 -2.58
CA GLY A 10 25.50 49.59 -3.18
C GLY A 10 25.50 48.17 -2.60
N VAL A 11 25.37 48.03 -1.28
CA VAL A 11 25.30 46.72 -0.61
C VAL A 11 24.03 45.96 -1.02
N LEU A 12 22.87 46.62 -1.06
CA LEU A 12 21.62 46.00 -1.50
C LEU A 12 21.66 45.56 -2.98
N ALA A 13 22.28 46.36 -3.85
CA ALA A 13 22.45 45.98 -5.24
C ALA A 13 23.34 44.73 -5.36
N MET A 14 24.43 44.67 -4.61
CA MET A 14 25.32 43.51 -4.61
C MET A 14 24.65 42.24 -4.07
N THR A 15 23.86 42.33 -3.00
CA THR A 15 23.15 41.16 -2.47
C THR A 15 22.07 40.65 -3.43
N LEU A 16 21.34 41.55 -4.10
CA LEU A 16 20.36 41.17 -5.12
C LEU A 16 21.01 40.48 -6.33
N LEU A 17 22.19 40.94 -6.76
CA LEU A 17 22.95 40.30 -7.83
C LEU A 17 23.44 38.90 -7.44
N ILE A 18 23.94 38.74 -6.22
CA ILE A 18 24.39 37.43 -5.73
C ILE A 18 23.20 36.47 -5.61
N ALA A 19 22.06 36.95 -5.09
CA ALA A 19 20.84 36.16 -4.98
C ALA A 19 20.30 35.73 -6.36
N SER A 20 20.31 36.61 -7.36
CA SER A 20 19.84 36.28 -8.71
C SER A 20 20.72 35.23 -9.39
N ILE A 21 22.04 35.34 -9.27
CA ILE A 21 22.99 34.35 -9.79
C ILE A 21 22.80 33.00 -9.07
N SER A 22 22.64 33.03 -7.75
CA SER A 22 22.42 31.81 -6.95
C SER A 22 21.14 31.09 -7.36
N LEU A 23 20.05 31.83 -7.61
CA LEU A 23 18.79 31.27 -8.11
C LEU A 23 18.92 30.67 -9.52
N LEU A 24 19.65 31.33 -10.41
CA LEU A 24 19.91 30.80 -11.76
C LEU A 24 20.70 29.49 -11.72
N VAL A 25 21.77 29.45 -10.92
CA VAL A 25 22.58 28.24 -10.73
C VAL A 25 21.74 27.11 -10.14
N ALA A 26 20.92 27.40 -9.13
CA ALA A 26 20.00 26.41 -8.56
C ALA A 26 19.04 25.86 -9.61
N HIS A 27 18.45 26.72 -10.45
CA HIS A 27 17.51 26.28 -11.49
C HIS A 27 18.15 25.40 -12.56
N VAL A 28 19.36 25.75 -13.01
CA VAL A 28 20.12 24.92 -13.97
C VAL A 28 20.50 23.59 -13.33
N PHE A 29 20.96 23.59 -12.07
CA PHE A 29 21.31 22.37 -11.36
C PHE A 29 20.12 21.41 -11.24
N GLN A 30 18.94 21.90 -10.84
CA GLN A 30 17.71 21.09 -10.80
C GLN A 30 17.38 20.49 -12.17
N THR A 31 17.52 21.26 -13.24
CA THR A 31 17.26 20.78 -14.61
C THR A 31 18.22 19.67 -15.04
N VAL A 32 19.52 19.80 -14.73
CA VAL A 32 20.52 18.78 -15.05
C VAL A 32 20.26 17.50 -14.25
N VAL A 33 19.96 17.62 -12.96
CA VAL A 33 19.60 16.48 -12.11
C VAL A 33 18.35 15.77 -12.64
N ASP A 34 17.30 16.51 -12.99
CA ASP A 34 16.08 15.93 -13.56
C ASP A 34 16.34 15.15 -14.86
N LEU A 35 17.23 15.66 -15.73
CA LEU A 35 17.59 14.97 -16.96
C LEU A 35 18.37 13.68 -16.68
N GLN A 36 19.32 13.71 -15.73
CA GLN A 36 20.07 12.52 -15.33
C GLN A 36 19.17 11.48 -14.68
N VAL A 37 18.26 11.88 -13.80
CA VAL A 37 17.28 10.99 -13.15
C VAL A 37 16.34 10.38 -14.19
N LYS A 38 15.83 11.18 -15.13
CA LYS A 38 14.97 10.66 -16.21
C LYS A 38 15.67 9.65 -17.08
N GLN A 39 16.97 9.79 -17.34
CA GLN A 39 17.75 8.82 -18.10
C GLN A 39 18.11 7.57 -17.30
N GLY A 40 18.41 7.72 -16.00
CA GLY A 40 18.79 6.61 -15.11
C GLY A 40 17.61 5.74 -14.63
N THR A 41 16.39 6.27 -14.66
CA THR A 41 15.18 5.55 -14.21
C THR A 41 14.44 4.82 -15.33
N VAL A 42 14.94 4.88 -16.58
CA VAL A 42 14.31 4.18 -17.70
C VAL A 42 14.52 2.66 -17.55
N LEU A 43 13.41 1.93 -17.53
CA LEU A 43 13.40 0.48 -17.64
C LEU A 43 13.75 0.10 -19.08
N LYS A 44 15.00 -0.27 -19.30
CA LYS A 44 15.51 -0.71 -20.60
C LYS A 44 16.33 -1.97 -20.40
N ASN A 45 16.14 -2.95 -21.27
CA ASN A 45 16.90 -4.19 -21.20
C ASN A 45 18.43 -3.91 -21.23
N GLY A 46 19.16 -4.51 -20.30
CA GLY A 46 20.61 -4.33 -20.12
C GLY A 46 21.03 -3.13 -19.29
N THR A 47 20.12 -2.40 -18.64
CA THR A 47 20.47 -1.40 -17.61
C THR A 47 20.45 -2.02 -16.21
N GLU A 48 21.32 -1.54 -15.32
CA GLU A 48 21.35 -1.96 -13.90
C GLU A 48 19.99 -1.72 -13.23
N THR A 49 19.31 -0.62 -13.56
CA THR A 49 17.96 -0.31 -13.07
C THR A 49 16.95 -1.37 -13.50
N PHE A 50 17.09 -1.95 -14.69
CA PHE A 50 16.22 -3.02 -15.15
C PHE A 50 16.52 -4.33 -14.43
N GLU A 51 17.79 -4.69 -14.24
CA GLU A 51 18.18 -5.90 -13.49
C GLU A 51 17.69 -5.84 -12.04
N ALA A 52 17.89 -4.71 -11.36
CA ALA A 52 17.39 -4.49 -10.00
C ALA A 52 15.85 -4.39 -9.94
N TRP A 53 15.19 -4.04 -11.04
CA TRP A 53 13.73 -4.09 -11.11
C TRP A 53 13.23 -5.51 -11.39
N GLU A 54 13.92 -6.30 -12.20
CA GLU A 54 13.55 -7.68 -12.53
C GLU A 54 13.77 -8.61 -11.32
N ASP A 55 14.93 -8.51 -10.67
CA ASP A 55 15.26 -9.22 -9.44
C ASP A 55 15.74 -8.24 -8.37
N PRO A 56 14.85 -7.77 -7.48
CA PRO A 56 15.19 -6.73 -6.52
C PRO A 56 16.19 -7.20 -5.44
N PRO A 57 17.40 -6.63 -5.37
CA PRO A 57 18.24 -6.71 -4.18
C PRO A 57 17.72 -5.71 -3.15
N PRO A 58 17.84 -5.84 -1.80
CA PRO A 58 18.27 -6.90 -0.85
C PRO A 58 17.10 -7.80 -0.36
N PRO A 59 17.34 -8.84 0.49
CA PRO A 59 16.26 -9.68 1.00
C PRO A 59 15.22 -8.90 1.81
N VAL A 60 13.95 -9.02 1.40
CA VAL A 60 12.81 -8.51 2.16
C VAL A 60 12.35 -9.59 3.13
N TYR A 61 12.16 -9.22 4.39
CA TYR A 61 11.63 -10.11 5.42
C TYR A 61 10.24 -9.63 5.81
N MET A 62 9.31 -10.58 5.92
CA MET A 62 7.98 -10.36 6.45
C MET A 62 7.86 -11.11 7.78
N GLN A 63 7.47 -10.38 8.81
CA GLN A 63 7.38 -10.89 10.18
C GLN A 63 5.93 -10.89 10.61
N PHE A 64 5.44 -12.05 11.02
CA PHE A 64 4.08 -12.20 11.54
C PHE A 64 4.10 -12.22 13.06
N TYR A 65 3.19 -11.43 13.64
CA TYR A 65 2.91 -11.36 15.07
C TYR A 65 1.44 -11.72 15.25
N PHE A 66 1.19 -12.65 16.16
CA PHE A 66 -0.15 -13.14 16.43
C PHE A 66 -0.55 -12.80 17.86
N PHE A 67 -1.85 -12.56 18.06
CA PHE A 67 -2.42 -12.37 19.39
C PHE A 67 -3.14 -13.65 19.82
N ASN A 68 -2.58 -14.33 20.81
CA ASN A 68 -3.14 -15.53 21.39
C ASN A 68 -4.13 -15.16 22.51
N VAL A 69 -5.39 -15.58 22.38
CA VAL A 69 -6.44 -15.28 23.35
C VAL A 69 -6.34 -16.23 24.55
N THR A 70 -6.21 -15.72 25.77
CA THR A 70 -6.07 -16.53 27.00
C THR A 70 -7.42 -16.87 27.65
N ASN A 71 -8.44 -16.01 27.53
CA ASN A 71 -9.76 -16.16 28.18
C ASN A 71 -10.96 -16.31 27.20
N PRO A 72 -10.96 -17.27 26.25
CA PRO A 72 -11.98 -17.33 25.21
C PRO A 72 -13.41 -17.53 25.74
N LEU A 73 -13.58 -18.29 26.84
CA LEU A 73 -14.92 -18.58 27.39
C LEU A 73 -15.58 -17.33 27.99
N GLU A 74 -14.79 -16.45 28.59
CA GLU A 74 -15.26 -15.18 29.16
C GLU A 74 -15.60 -14.19 28.04
N VAL A 75 -14.80 -14.16 26.98
CA VAL A 75 -15.06 -13.34 25.79
C VAL A 75 -16.40 -13.69 25.15
N LEU A 76 -16.74 -14.99 25.06
CA LEU A 76 -18.05 -15.43 24.58
C LEU A 76 -19.22 -14.97 25.46
N GLN A 77 -18.95 -14.66 26.74
CA GLN A 77 -19.94 -14.14 27.69
C GLN A 77 -19.97 -12.59 27.70
N GLY A 78 -19.17 -11.92 26.86
CA GLY A 78 -19.11 -10.46 26.74
C GLY A 78 -18.02 -9.80 27.58
N ALA A 79 -17.10 -10.56 28.18
CA ALA A 79 -15.94 -9.98 28.87
C ALA A 79 -14.89 -9.44 27.88
N THR A 80 -14.01 -8.57 28.37
CA THR A 80 -12.88 -8.04 27.59
C THR A 80 -11.86 -9.15 27.26
N PRO A 81 -11.42 -9.28 26.00
CA PRO A 81 -10.41 -10.26 25.62
C PRO A 81 -9.04 -9.93 26.21
N LEU A 82 -8.41 -10.93 26.82
CA LEU A 82 -7.03 -10.93 27.25
C LEU A 82 -6.20 -11.67 26.19
N VAL A 83 -5.18 -10.98 25.68
CA VAL A 83 -4.32 -11.48 24.60
C VAL A 83 -2.85 -11.41 24.97
N GLU A 84 -2.08 -12.36 24.45
CA GLU A 84 -0.64 -12.41 24.53
C GLU A 84 -0.05 -12.37 23.11
N GLU A 85 0.94 -11.52 22.87
CA GLU A 85 1.61 -11.42 21.58
C GLU A 85 2.63 -12.55 21.41
N ILE A 86 2.55 -13.27 20.29
CA ILE A 86 3.47 -14.35 19.91
C ILE A 86 4.10 -14.01 18.56
N GLY A 87 5.42 -13.88 18.54
CA GLY A 87 6.19 -13.61 17.33
C GLY A 87 7.63 -13.18 17.61
N PRO A 88 8.44 -12.92 16.56
CA PRO A 88 8.05 -12.98 15.15
C PRO A 88 8.11 -14.40 14.57
N TYR A 89 7.24 -14.69 13.60
CA TYR A 89 7.48 -15.74 12.60
C TYR A 89 7.96 -15.07 11.31
N THR A 90 9.23 -15.26 11.00
CA THR A 90 9.92 -14.54 9.92
C THR A 90 9.92 -15.37 8.64
N TYR A 91 9.45 -14.78 7.55
CA TYR A 91 9.52 -15.32 6.20
C TYR A 91 10.32 -14.40 5.31
N ARG A 92 11.28 -14.94 4.56
CA ARG A 92 11.97 -14.24 3.48
C ARG A 92 11.08 -14.23 2.25
N GLU A 93 10.85 -13.05 1.70
CA GLU A 93 10.03 -12.85 0.52
C GLU A 93 10.89 -12.71 -0.74
N TYR A 94 10.57 -13.50 -1.76
CA TYR A 94 11.15 -13.43 -3.09
C TYR A 94 10.10 -12.90 -4.07
N ARG A 95 10.44 -11.83 -4.81
CA ARG A 95 9.57 -11.18 -5.80
C ARG A 95 10.24 -11.02 -7.17
N PRO A 96 10.69 -12.10 -7.82
CA PRO A 96 11.22 -11.99 -9.17
C PRO A 96 10.09 -11.59 -10.13
N ARG A 97 10.33 -10.62 -11.00
CA ARG A 97 9.41 -10.28 -12.09
C ARG A 97 9.67 -11.25 -13.25
N VAL A 98 8.64 -11.91 -13.72
CA VAL A 98 8.74 -12.92 -14.79
C VAL A 98 7.86 -12.54 -15.98
N HIS A 99 8.16 -13.11 -17.15
CA HIS A 99 7.47 -12.83 -18.41
C HIS A 99 7.44 -11.33 -18.77
N VAL A 100 8.59 -10.66 -18.61
CA VAL A 100 8.74 -9.23 -18.92
C VAL A 100 8.62 -9.00 -20.43
N GLN A 101 7.69 -8.14 -20.83
CA GLN A 101 7.43 -7.79 -22.22
C GLN A 101 7.44 -6.27 -22.40
N PHE A 102 8.21 -5.80 -23.37
CA PHE A 102 8.23 -4.40 -23.78
C PHE A 102 7.18 -4.15 -24.87
N LEU A 103 6.26 -3.23 -24.60
CA LEU A 103 5.14 -2.83 -25.44
C LEU A 103 5.35 -1.40 -25.95
N ASP A 104 4.64 -1.01 -27.01
CA ASP A 104 4.66 0.35 -27.57
C ASP A 104 6.09 0.88 -27.85
N ASN A 105 6.92 0.09 -28.55
CA ASN A 105 8.32 0.39 -28.85
C ASN A 105 9.19 0.68 -27.61
N GLY A 106 8.89 0.05 -26.47
CA GLY A 106 9.63 0.21 -25.22
C GLY A 106 9.11 1.34 -24.32
N THR A 107 7.96 1.93 -24.64
CA THR A 107 7.30 2.93 -23.78
C THR A 107 6.57 2.29 -22.60
N LYS A 108 6.12 1.04 -22.74
CA LYS A 108 5.41 0.30 -21.70
C LYS A 108 6.09 -1.04 -21.42
N VAL A 109 5.98 -1.50 -20.18
CA VAL A 109 6.50 -2.79 -19.73
C VAL A 109 5.38 -3.55 -19.04
N SER A 110 5.14 -4.78 -19.44
CA SER A 110 4.24 -5.73 -18.77
C SER A 110 5.06 -6.82 -18.12
N ALA A 111 4.71 -7.21 -16.89
CA ALA A 111 5.38 -8.29 -16.16
C ALA A 111 4.45 -8.92 -15.12
N LEU A 112 4.73 -10.17 -14.77
CA LEU A 112 4.09 -10.86 -13.65
C LEU A 112 5.00 -10.79 -12.42
N ASN A 113 4.40 -10.61 -11.24
CA ASN A 113 5.13 -10.49 -9.98
C ASN A 113 4.76 -11.65 -9.03
N PRO A 114 5.19 -12.89 -9.31
CA PRO A 114 5.01 -13.99 -8.37
C PRO A 114 5.72 -13.67 -7.05
N LYS A 115 5.07 -14.00 -5.94
CA LYS A 115 5.60 -13.84 -4.59
C LYS A 115 5.79 -15.21 -3.96
N THR A 116 7.00 -15.49 -3.48
CA THR A 116 7.32 -16.73 -2.76
C THR A 116 7.82 -16.39 -1.37
N TYR A 117 7.39 -17.15 -0.38
CA TYR A 117 7.77 -16.97 1.02
C TYR A 117 8.52 -18.20 1.51
N VAL A 118 9.71 -17.99 2.08
CA VAL A 118 10.54 -19.06 2.65
C VAL A 118 10.71 -18.80 4.14
N PHE A 119 10.38 -19.77 4.97
CA PHE A 119 10.46 -19.64 6.41
C PHE A 119 11.92 -19.58 6.90
N GLU A 120 12.21 -18.64 7.79
CA GLU A 120 13.55 -18.42 8.36
C GLU A 120 13.54 -18.76 9.87
N PRO A 121 13.88 -20.01 10.25
CA PRO A 121 13.77 -20.48 11.63
C PRO A 121 14.73 -19.72 12.58
N GLN A 122 15.90 -19.28 12.10
CA GLN A 122 16.88 -18.57 12.94
C GLN A 122 16.42 -17.16 13.33
N LYS A 123 15.43 -16.61 12.63
CA LYS A 123 14.85 -15.29 12.89
C LYS A 123 13.43 -15.39 13.46
N SER A 124 13.01 -16.58 13.85
CA SER A 124 11.66 -16.85 14.32
C SER A 124 11.68 -17.34 15.76
N VAL A 125 10.59 -17.08 16.48
CA VAL A 125 10.45 -17.49 17.90
C VAL A 125 10.29 -19.01 18.06
N GLY A 126 9.68 -19.67 17.07
CA GLY A 126 9.35 -21.09 17.10
C GLY A 126 9.03 -21.63 15.72
N ASP A 127 8.43 -22.81 15.66
CA ASP A 127 8.07 -23.50 14.42
C ASP A 127 6.56 -23.30 14.13
N PRO A 128 6.20 -22.60 13.03
CA PRO A 128 4.80 -22.34 12.69
C PRO A 128 3.99 -23.60 12.40
N GLU A 129 4.60 -24.75 12.12
CA GLU A 129 3.88 -26.02 11.93
C GLU A 129 3.48 -26.70 13.25
N VAL A 130 4.15 -26.35 14.35
CA VAL A 130 3.94 -26.95 15.68
C VAL A 130 3.20 -25.99 16.61
N ASP A 131 3.47 -24.69 16.51
CA ASP A 131 2.96 -23.69 17.42
C ASP A 131 1.45 -23.45 17.22
N LEU A 132 0.70 -23.58 18.31
CA LEU A 132 -0.76 -23.44 18.31
C LEU A 132 -1.17 -22.04 18.79
N ILE A 133 -1.88 -21.31 17.93
CA ILE A 133 -2.40 -19.98 18.24
C ILE A 133 -3.93 -20.05 18.30
N ARG A 134 -4.50 -19.63 19.43
CA ARG A 134 -5.94 -19.52 19.60
C ARG A 134 -6.41 -18.11 19.28
N THR A 135 -7.12 -17.97 18.17
CA THR A 135 -7.70 -16.70 17.70
C THR A 135 -9.17 -16.86 17.30
N VAL A 136 -9.78 -15.79 16.81
CA VAL A 136 -11.16 -15.77 16.33
C VAL A 136 -11.32 -16.70 15.13
N ASN A 137 -12.47 -17.38 15.05
CA ASN A 137 -12.83 -18.18 13.87
C ASN A 137 -13.22 -17.26 12.71
N ILE A 138 -12.22 -16.89 11.89
CA ILE A 138 -12.37 -15.94 10.78
C ILE A 138 -13.43 -16.41 9.75
N PRO A 139 -13.44 -17.67 9.27
CA PRO A 139 -14.49 -18.13 8.34
C PRO A 139 -15.92 -17.97 8.90
N ALA A 140 -16.13 -18.28 10.18
CA ALA A 140 -17.43 -18.10 10.80
C ALA A 140 -17.84 -16.63 10.88
N VAL A 141 -16.89 -15.75 11.23
CA VAL A 141 -17.14 -14.29 11.28
C VAL A 141 -17.49 -13.74 9.90
N ILE A 142 -16.76 -14.13 8.84
CA ILE A 142 -17.06 -13.71 7.47
C ILE A 142 -18.48 -14.11 7.07
N ASN A 143 -18.86 -15.37 7.32
CA ASN A 143 -20.20 -15.85 6.98
C ASN A 143 -21.30 -15.08 7.74
N VAL A 144 -21.07 -14.77 9.02
CA VAL A 144 -22.02 -13.97 9.81
C VAL A 144 -22.08 -12.55 9.29
N MET A 145 -20.95 -11.93 8.96
CA MET A 145 -20.90 -10.57 8.42
C MET A 145 -21.62 -10.47 7.07
N GLU A 146 -21.39 -11.41 6.15
CA GLU A 146 -22.07 -11.43 4.85
C GLU A 146 -23.58 -11.62 5.01
N GLU A 147 -24.01 -12.49 5.92
CA GLU A 147 -25.43 -12.69 6.22
C GLU A 147 -26.07 -11.44 6.86
N GLN A 148 -25.33 -10.70 7.69
CA GLN A 148 -25.79 -9.42 8.23
C GLN A 148 -26.00 -8.39 7.12
N GLU A 149 -25.06 -8.25 6.18
CA GLU A 149 -25.21 -7.36 5.03
C GLU A 149 -26.41 -7.75 4.17
N ARG A 150 -26.56 -9.05 3.88
CA ARG A 150 -27.70 -9.59 3.13
C ARG A 150 -29.03 -9.23 3.81
N ARG A 151 -29.13 -9.41 5.13
CA ARG A 151 -30.32 -9.06 5.91
C ARG A 151 -30.62 -7.57 5.91
N GLN A 152 -29.59 -6.72 5.99
CA GLN A 152 -29.77 -5.28 5.90
C GLN A 152 -30.32 -4.88 4.52
N LEU A 153 -29.78 -5.42 3.44
CA LEU A 153 -30.28 -5.17 2.08
C LEU A 153 -31.75 -5.56 1.93
N VAL A 154 -32.14 -6.73 2.45
CA VAL A 154 -33.55 -7.16 2.47
C VAL A 154 -34.41 -6.20 3.29
N SER A 155 -33.96 -5.80 4.48
CA SER A 155 -34.67 -4.82 5.32
C SER A 155 -34.85 -3.46 4.62
N TRP A 156 -33.86 -2.99 3.85
CA TRP A 156 -33.98 -1.75 3.06
C TRP A 156 -34.95 -1.89 1.90
N ALA A 157 -34.96 -3.03 1.22
CA ALA A 157 -35.91 -3.32 0.16
C ALA A 157 -37.35 -3.34 0.71
N ASP A 158 -37.57 -4.02 1.84
CA ASP A 158 -38.88 -4.07 2.51
C ASP A 158 -39.30 -2.69 3.04
N ALA A 159 -38.38 -1.92 3.62
CA ALA A 159 -38.65 -0.54 4.05
C ALA A 159 -39.02 0.37 2.86
N GLY A 160 -38.30 0.26 1.74
CA GLY A 160 -38.60 0.98 0.50
C GLY A 160 -39.98 0.63 -0.08
N LEU A 161 -40.33 -0.66 -0.08
CA LEU A 161 -41.65 -1.17 -0.46
C LEU A 161 -42.75 -0.61 0.45
N SER A 162 -42.50 -0.57 1.78
CA SER A 162 -43.47 -0.08 2.77
C SER A 162 -43.72 1.44 2.70
N LEU A 163 -42.72 2.22 2.27
CA LEU A 163 -42.82 3.66 2.09
C LEU A 163 -43.43 4.05 0.72
N GLY A 164 -43.83 3.08 -0.10
CA GLY A 164 -44.44 3.32 -1.41
C GLY A 164 -43.50 4.00 -2.40
N LEU A 165 -42.18 3.88 -2.23
CA LEU A 165 -41.17 4.32 -3.20
C LEU A 165 -41.05 3.36 -4.41
N ASP A 166 -42.18 2.80 -4.84
CA ASP A 166 -42.26 2.02 -6.06
C ASP A 166 -42.54 2.98 -7.22
N CYS A 167 -41.51 3.20 -8.05
CA CYS A 167 -41.61 3.13 -9.52
C CYS A 167 -40.49 3.86 -10.27
N CYS A 168 -39.58 4.62 -9.64
CA CYS A 168 -38.51 5.33 -10.40
C CYS A 168 -37.09 5.29 -9.80
N GLY A 169 -36.88 4.86 -8.55
CA GLY A 169 -35.55 4.80 -7.91
C GLY A 169 -34.95 3.41 -7.73
N GLY A 170 -35.77 2.34 -7.82
CA GLY A 170 -35.36 0.97 -7.46
C GLY A 170 -34.36 0.30 -8.42
N LEU A 171 -34.24 0.79 -9.65
CA LEU A 171 -33.33 0.21 -10.64
C LEU A 171 -31.84 0.50 -10.35
N ILE A 172 -31.54 1.51 -9.53
CA ILE A 172 -30.16 1.90 -9.20
C ILE A 172 -29.62 1.08 -8.01
N LEU A 173 -30.49 0.56 -7.13
CA LEU A 173 -30.10 -0.17 -5.91
C LEU A 173 -30.03 -1.70 -6.07
N LEU A 174 -30.52 -2.25 -7.19
CA LEU A 174 -30.48 -3.70 -7.48
C LEU A 174 -29.22 -4.14 -8.25
N LEU A 175 -28.42 -3.20 -8.75
CA LEU A 175 -27.16 -3.50 -9.45
C LEU A 175 -26.15 -4.34 -8.63
N PRO A 176 -26.01 -4.13 -7.30
CA PRO A 176 -25.15 -4.98 -6.47
C PRO A 176 -25.66 -6.43 -6.32
N LEU A 177 -26.98 -6.63 -6.41
CA LEU A 177 -27.61 -7.94 -6.25
C LEU A 177 -27.35 -8.84 -7.48
N LEU A 178 -27.26 -8.25 -8.67
CA LEU A 178 -26.99 -8.98 -9.91
C LEU A 178 -25.52 -9.37 -10.04
N THR A 179 -24.59 -8.56 -9.50
CA THR A 179 -23.16 -8.87 -9.51
C THR A 179 -22.77 -9.91 -8.45
N ALA A 180 -23.49 -10.00 -7.33
CA ALA A 180 -23.23 -10.99 -6.28
C ALA A 180 -23.70 -12.42 -6.63
N LEU A 181 -24.58 -12.59 -7.61
CA LEU A 181 -25.06 -13.91 -8.06
C LEU A 181 -24.26 -14.51 -9.24
N GLN A 182 -23.21 -13.81 -9.71
CA GLN A 182 -22.34 -14.28 -10.80
C GLN A 182 -20.88 -14.51 -10.39
N GLY A 183 -20.56 -14.47 -9.09
CA GLY A 183 -19.24 -14.76 -8.52
C GLY A 183 -19.19 -16.08 -7.79
#